data_AF-A0A6H0A042-F1
#
_entry.id   AF-A0A6H0A042-F1
#
_cell.length_a   1.000
_cell.length_b   1.000
_cell.length_c   1.000
_cell.angle_alpha   90.00
_cell.angle_beta   90.00
_cell.angle_gamma   90.00
#
_symmetry.space_group_name_H-M   'P 1'
#
loop_
_entity.id
_entity.type
_entity.pdbx_description
1 polymer ?
#
loop_
_entity_poly.entity_id
_entity_poly.type
_entity_poly.pdbx_seq_one_letter_code
_entity_poly.pdbx_strand_id
1 'polypeptide(L)'
;MEVTTIQISTSNIREVITTLINDYIRIEKNETGLAYQQQSNFKMGQINIITKLMDEEWDFKRTGQCYYDFLKYLVEKYELSVWRINDLFEQKEK
;
A
#
# COMPACT_ATOMS: atom_id res chain seq x y z
N MET A 1 18.86 29.26 -9.33
CA MET A 1 18.90 28.20 -8.30
C MET A 1 19.16 26.90 -9.01
N GLU A 2 20.26 26.22 -8.73
CA GLU A 2 20.42 24.82 -9.16
C GLU A 2 19.49 23.97 -8.31
N VAL A 3 18.63 23.19 -8.97
CA VAL A 3 17.76 22.24 -8.30
C VAL A 3 18.54 20.93 -8.21
N THR A 4 18.91 20.55 -6.98
CA THR A 4 19.56 19.26 -6.75
C THR A 4 18.60 18.14 -7.12
N THR A 5 18.99 17.30 -8.08
CA THR A 5 18.23 16.10 -8.42
C THR A 5 18.58 14.99 -7.44
N ILE A 6 17.57 14.44 -6.77
CA ILE A 6 17.73 13.26 -5.91
C ILE A 6 17.34 12.04 -6.73
N GLN A 7 18.27 11.08 -6.87
CA GLN A 7 17.98 9.79 -7.46
C GLN A 7 17.70 8.78 -6.36
N ILE A 8 16.55 8.11 -6.43
CA ILE A 8 16.18 7.03 -5.52
C ILE A 8 16.24 5.73 -6.31
N SER A 9 16.99 4.75 -5.82
CA SER A 9 17.06 3.44 -6.46
C SER A 9 15.71 2.73 -6.38
N THR A 10 15.35 2.01 -7.44
CA THR A 10 14.13 1.21 -7.49
C THR A 10 14.04 0.16 -6.37
N SER A 11 15.17 -0.40 -5.92
CA SER A 11 15.22 -1.34 -4.79
C SER A 11 14.72 -0.71 -3.50
N ASN A 12 15.16 0.51 -3.19
CA ASN A 12 14.73 1.24 -1.99
C ASN A 12 13.23 1.56 -2.05
N ILE A 13 12.73 1.95 -3.23
CA ILE A 13 11.28 2.19 -3.40
C ILE A 13 10.49 0.90 -3.18
N ARG A 14 10.95 -0.23 -3.75
CA ARG A 14 10.33 -1.56 -3.54
C ARG A 14 10.32 -1.95 -2.06
N GLU A 15 11.39 -1.70 -1.33
CA GLU A 15 11.47 -1.98 0.11
C GLU A 15 10.50 -1.10 0.92
N VAL A 16 10.44 0.20 0.61
CA VAL A 16 9.53 1.14 1.26
C VAL A 16 8.08 0.72 1.04
N ILE A 17 7.68 0.47 -0.21
CA ILE A 17 6.29 0.08 -0.50
C ILE A 17 5.95 -1.28 0.11
N THR A 18 6.88 -2.24 0.10
CA THR A 18 6.72 -3.55 0.76
C THR A 18 6.46 -3.39 2.25
N THR A 19 7.25 -2.54 2.92
CA THR A 19 7.11 -2.26 4.36
C THR A 19 5.76 -1.62 4.67
N LEU A 20 5.35 -0.62 3.88
CA LEU A 20 4.08 0.07 4.07
C LEU A 20 2.88 -0.86 3.89
N ILE A 21 2.90 -1.74 2.88
CA ILE A 21 1.81 -2.70 2.65
C ILE A 21 1.77 -3.75 3.78
N ASN A 22 2.92 -4.24 4.24
CA ASN A 22 2.97 -5.16 5.38
C ASN A 22 2.41 -4.53 6.68
N ASP A 23 2.77 -3.28 6.95
CA ASP A 23 2.21 -2.52 8.08
C ASP A 23 0.69 -2.36 7.96
N TYR A 24 0.21 -2.05 6.76
CA TYR A 24 -1.22 -1.92 6.49
C TYR A 24 -1.95 -3.24 6.80
N ILE A 25 -1.46 -4.37 6.29
CA ILE A 25 -2.02 -5.70 6.57
C ILE A 25 -2.03 -6.01 8.08
N ARG A 26 -0.98 -5.61 8.80
CA ARG A 26 -0.92 -5.77 10.25
C ARG A 26 -2.02 -4.97 10.96
N ILE A 27 -2.26 -3.73 10.54
CA ILE A 27 -3.32 -2.87 11.10
C ILE A 27 -4.69 -3.49 10.84
N GLU A 28 -4.96 -3.89 9.59
CA GLU A 28 -6.24 -4.51 9.18
C GLU A 28 -6.60 -5.75 10.01
N LYS A 29 -5.59 -6.47 10.50
CA LYS A 29 -5.79 -7.74 11.23
C LYS A 29 -5.87 -7.61 12.75
N ASN A 30 -5.17 -6.63 13.32
CA ASN A 30 -4.93 -6.58 14.76
C ASN A 30 -5.62 -5.40 15.43
N GLU A 31 -5.90 -4.34 14.69
CA GLU A 31 -6.51 -3.13 15.24
C GLU A 31 -8.02 -3.14 15.00
N THR A 32 -8.77 -2.52 15.91
CA THR A 32 -10.22 -2.33 15.74
C THR A 32 -10.66 -0.96 16.25
N GLY A 33 -11.89 -0.56 15.95
CA GLY A 33 -12.47 0.70 16.44
C GLY A 33 -11.78 1.95 15.89
N LEU A 34 -11.72 3.01 16.70
CA LEU A 34 -11.21 4.31 16.26
C LEU A 34 -9.72 4.28 15.93
N ALA A 35 -8.93 3.51 16.69
CA ALA A 35 -7.49 3.35 16.46
C ALA A 35 -7.22 2.72 15.09
N TYR A 36 -8.00 1.71 14.71
CA TYR A 36 -7.96 1.11 13.38
C TYR A 36 -8.22 2.15 12.28
N GLN A 37 -9.31 2.92 12.39
CA GLN A 37 -9.68 3.89 11.36
C GLN A 37 -8.57 4.93 11.14
N GLN A 38 -7.98 5.45 12.22
CA GLN A 38 -6.92 6.45 12.13
C GLN A 38 -5.64 5.86 11.52
N GLN A 39 -5.21 4.69 11.99
CA GLN A 39 -3.98 4.05 11.53
C GLN A 39 -4.09 3.55 10.09
N SER A 40 -5.21 2.92 9.74
CA SER A 40 -5.48 2.41 8.40
C SER A 40 -5.50 3.55 7.38
N ASN A 41 -6.26 4.63 7.63
CA ASN A 41 -6.29 5.81 6.75
C ASN A 41 -4.92 6.49 6.62
N PHE A 42 -4.18 6.62 7.73
CA PHE A 42 -2.83 7.19 7.69
C PHE A 42 -1.90 6.36 6.82
N LYS A 43 -1.92 5.04 6.98
CA LYS A 43 -1.07 4.11 6.21
C LYS A 43 -1.45 4.08 4.74
N MET A 44 -2.75 4.12 4.40
CA MET A 44 -3.22 4.27 3.02
C MET A 44 -2.69 5.55 2.37
N GLY A 45 -2.68 6.67 3.11
CA GLY A 45 -2.12 7.92 2.62
C GLY A 45 -0.63 7.82 2.29
N GLN A 46 0.16 7.15 3.15
CA GLN A 46 1.58 6.91 2.89
C GLN A 46 1.79 6.05 1.64
N ILE A 47 1.03 4.97 1.49
CA ILE A 47 1.07 4.12 0.30
C ILE A 47 0.77 4.94 -0.96
N ASN A 48 -0.32 5.71 -0.96
CA ASN A 48 -0.75 6.49 -2.12
C ASN A 48 0.28 7.55 -2.56
N ILE A 49 1.01 8.15 -1.62
CA ILE A 49 2.08 9.10 -1.96
C ILE A 49 3.20 8.38 -2.70
N ILE A 50 3.67 7.25 -2.16
CA ILE A 50 4.77 6.48 -2.77
C ILE A 50 4.35 5.93 -4.14
N THR A 51 3.14 5.39 -4.26
CA THR A 51 2.67 4.84 -5.54
C THR A 51 2.53 5.95 -6.58
N LYS A 52 2.09 7.15 -6.19
CA LYS A 52 2.02 8.29 -7.11
C LYS A 52 3.40 8.72 -7.63
N LEU A 53 4.45 8.62 -6.80
CA LEU A 53 5.83 8.84 -7.26
C LEU A 53 6.31 7.76 -8.23
N MET A 54 5.66 6.59 -8.23
CA MET A 54 5.88 5.48 -9.16
C MET A 54 4.95 5.53 -10.38
N ASP A 55 4.18 6.61 -10.55
CA ASP A 55 3.14 6.75 -11.59
C ASP A 55 1.98 5.74 -11.46
N GLU A 56 1.71 5.29 -10.23
CA GLU A 56 0.60 4.41 -9.88
C GLU A 56 -0.40 5.14 -8.98
N GLU A 57 -1.63 5.33 -9.47
CA GLU A 57 -2.67 6.04 -8.74
C GLU A 57 -3.91 5.18 -8.57
N TRP A 58 -4.28 4.95 -7.32
CA TRP A 58 -5.58 4.38 -6.98
C TRP A 58 -6.67 5.41 -7.15
N ASP A 59 -7.60 5.14 -8.06
CA ASP A 59 -8.79 5.95 -8.29
C ASP A 59 -10.00 5.05 -8.46
N PHE A 60 -10.75 4.86 -7.37
CA PHE A 60 -11.96 4.05 -7.37
C PHE A 60 -13.00 4.53 -8.40
N LYS A 61 -13.12 5.84 -8.65
CA LYS A 61 -14.10 6.36 -9.61
C LYS A 61 -13.73 6.04 -11.05
N ARG A 62 -12.43 5.99 -11.34
CA ARG A 62 -11.91 5.69 -12.67
C ARG A 62 -11.86 4.20 -12.96
N THR A 63 -11.43 3.40 -11.99
CA THR A 63 -11.14 1.96 -12.21
C THR A 63 -12.19 1.02 -11.64
N GLY A 64 -13.02 1.48 -10.70
CA GLY A 64 -13.91 0.61 -9.91
C GLY A 64 -13.18 -0.39 -9.01
N GLN A 65 -11.84 -0.34 -8.98
CA GLN A 65 -10.98 -1.27 -8.26
C GLN A 65 -11.02 -0.96 -6.77
N CYS A 66 -11.32 -1.94 -5.92
CA CYS A 66 -11.23 -1.74 -4.48
C CYS A 66 -9.77 -1.55 -4.05
N TYR A 67 -9.55 -0.98 -2.85
CA TYR A 67 -8.18 -0.70 -2.41
C TYR A 67 -7.33 -1.97 -2.29
N TYR A 68 -7.91 -3.09 -1.83
CA TYR A 68 -7.19 -4.36 -1.72
C TYR A 68 -6.73 -4.90 -3.07
N ASP A 69 -7.57 -4.80 -4.11
CA ASP A 69 -7.20 -5.18 -5.47
C ASP A 69 -6.04 -4.33 -5.99
N PHE A 70 -6.02 -3.03 -5.64
CA PHE A 70 -4.91 -2.15 -5.99
C PHE A 70 -3.62 -2.56 -5.29
N LEU A 71 -3.66 -2.87 -4.00
CA LEU A 71 -2.49 -3.38 -3.27
C LEU A 71 -1.98 -4.69 -3.87
N LYS A 72 -2.87 -5.60 -4.24
CA LYS A 72 -2.49 -6.87 -4.89
C LYS A 72 -1.84 -6.63 -6.25
N TYR A 73 -2.41 -5.74 -7.06
CA TYR A 73 -1.82 -5.32 -8.33
C TYR A 73 -0.38 -4.80 -8.14
N LEU A 74 -0.13 -3.97 -7.13
CA LEU A 74 1.22 -3.47 -6.83
C LEU A 74 2.17 -4.61 -6.43
N VAL A 75 1.71 -5.52 -5.57
CA VAL A 75 2.51 -6.67 -5.12
C VAL A 75 2.91 -7.56 -6.29
N GLU A 76 1.98 -7.85 -7.20
CA GLU A 76 2.22 -8.66 -8.38
C GLU A 76 3.11 -7.94 -9.40
N LYS A 77 2.80 -6.68 -9.73
CA LYS A 77 3.53 -5.90 -10.75
C LYS A 77 4.99 -5.66 -10.38
N TYR A 78 5.27 -5.41 -9.10
CA TYR A 78 6.60 -5.06 -8.60
C TYR A 78 7.29 -6.22 -7.86
N GLU A 79 6.72 -7.43 -7.90
CA GLU A 79 7.23 -8.63 -7.23
C GLU A 79 7.62 -8.32 -5.77
N LEU A 80 6.69 -7.73 -5.01
CA LEU A 80 6.93 -7.30 -3.64
C LEU A 80 6.83 -8.48 -2.67
N SER A 81 7.77 -8.59 -1.73
CA SER A 81 7.74 -9.65 -0.71
C SER A 81 6.80 -9.29 0.44
N VAL A 82 5.50 -9.25 0.17
CA VAL A 82 4.45 -8.91 1.14
C VAL A 82 3.88 -10.18 1.79
N TRP A 83 3.86 -10.19 3.12
CA TRP A 83 3.32 -11.30 3.88
C TRP A 83 1.79 -11.27 3.85
N ARG A 84 1.17 -12.42 3.53
CA ARG A 84 -0.29 -12.63 3.71
C ARG A 84 -1.16 -11.58 3.00
N ILE A 85 -0.75 -11.13 1.81
CA ILE A 85 -1.59 -10.26 0.97
C ILE A 85 -2.96 -10.92 0.70
N ASN A 86 -2.98 -12.25 0.54
CA ASN A 86 -4.20 -13.03 0.29
C ASN A 86 -5.18 -13.03 1.47
N ASP A 87 -4.70 -12.83 2.70
CA ASP A 87 -5.56 -12.80 3.89
C ASP A 87 -6.40 -11.51 3.98
N LEU A 88 -6.14 -10.50 3.14
CA LEU A 88 -7.05 -9.35 2.98
C LEU A 88 -8.32 -9.73 2.20
N PHE A 89 -8.32 -10.86 1.49
CA PHE A 89 -9.38 -11.29 0.59
C PHE A 89 -10.28 -12.37 1.20
N GLU A 90 -9.74 -13.22 2.08
CA GLU A 90 -10.51 -14.24 2.77
C GLU A 90 -11.20 -13.64 3.98
N GLN A 91 -12.52 -13.48 3.90
CA GLN A 91 -13.33 -13.18 5.08
C GLN A 91 -13.06 -14.23 6.14
N LYS A 92 -12.72 -13.81 7.37
CA LYS A 92 -12.87 -14.68 8.52
C LYS A 92 -14.35 -15.04 8.60
N GLU A 93 -14.71 -16.26 8.19
CA GLU A 93 -15.95 -16.90 8.65
C GLU A 93 -15.94 -16.75 10.18
N LYS A 94 -16.91 -16.01 10.70
CA LYS A 94 -17.19 -15.89 12.12
C LYS A 94 -18.35 -16.79 12.47
#